data_AF-A0A9E3UA21-F1
#
_entry.id   AF-A0A9E3UA21-F1
#
_cell.length_a   1.000
_cell.length_b   1.000
_cell.length_c   1.000
_cell.angle_alpha   90.00
_cell.angle_beta   90.00
_cell.angle_gamma   90.00
#
_symmetry.space_group_name_H-M   'P 1'
#
loop_
_entity.id
_entity.type
_entity.pdbx_description
1 polymer ?
#
loop_
_entity_poly.entity_id
_entity_poly.type
_entity_poly.pdbx_seq_one_letter_code
_entity_poly.pdbx_strand_id
1 'polypeptide(L)'
;MGTVRWIISEYKRLLPYFALLDFAAKPRSRVGWLIRVAVTAFATVVLWKRVNAMAAPLLDAKPPIPIPSEEIEDYRFRLPERIRKEIFLEIAGAEQAERARAVQQNTWHGHLWSREDDRGHVERMHFRQLAAQYRISLTQMYLILDEGIREKWPGPDGEPLPATTPPLNPRQTW
;
A
#
# COMPACT_ATOMS: atom_id res chain seq x y z
N MET A 1 -22.90 15.64 35.86
CA MET A 1 -22.15 16.92 35.87
C MET A 1 -20.73 16.85 36.47
N GLY A 2 -20.21 15.69 36.90
CA GLY A 2 -18.86 15.59 37.51
C GLY A 2 -17.69 15.46 36.54
N THR A 3 -17.88 14.74 35.42
CA THR A 3 -16.80 14.35 34.50
C THR A 3 -16.22 15.52 33.72
N VAL A 4 -17.06 16.47 33.29
CA VAL A 4 -16.64 17.65 32.52
C VAL A 4 -15.80 18.61 33.39
N ARG A 5 -16.17 18.80 34.67
CA ARG A 5 -15.38 19.62 35.59
C ARG A 5 -14.00 19.04 35.87
N TRP A 6 -13.90 17.71 35.96
CA TRP A 6 -12.63 17.00 36.16
C TRP A 6 -11.70 17.10 34.94
N ILE A 7 -12.22 16.92 33.72
CA ILE A 7 -11.44 17.10 32.48
C ILE A 7 -10.90 18.54 32.37
N ILE A 8 -11.73 19.53 32.70
CA ILE A 8 -11.33 20.96 32.63
C ILE A 8 -10.26 21.28 33.69
N SER A 9 -10.35 20.72 34.91
CA SER A 9 -9.31 20.94 35.92
C SER A 9 -7.98 20.30 35.54
N GLU A 10 -8.01 19.10 34.96
CA GLU A 10 -6.79 18.40 34.55
C GLU A 10 -6.13 19.09 33.34
N TYR A 11 -6.93 19.58 32.38
CA TYR A 11 -6.43 20.38 31.26
C TYR A 11 -5.76 21.67 31.72
N LYS A 12 -6.35 22.40 32.67
CA LYS A 12 -5.74 23.62 33.25
C LYS A 12 -4.43 23.34 33.98
N ARG A 13 -4.30 22.17 34.60
CA ARG A 13 -3.07 21.71 35.27
C ARG A 13 -1.96 21.36 34.27
N LEU A 14 -2.32 20.88 33.07
CA LEU A 14 -1.37 20.50 32.02
C LEU A 14 -0.97 21.66 31.10
N LEU A 15 -1.77 22.74 31.03
CA LEU A 15 -1.54 23.95 30.24
C LEU A 15 -0.11 24.54 30.34
N PRO A 16 0.53 24.62 31.53
CA PRO A 16 1.89 25.13 31.66
C PRO A 16 2.94 24.23 31.01
N TYR A 17 2.67 22.92 30.89
CA TYR A 17 3.57 21.97 30.23
C TYR A 17 3.45 22.06 28.72
N PHE A 18 2.27 22.38 28.19
CA PHE A 18 2.09 22.69 26.77
C PHE A 18 2.76 24.01 26.37
N ALA A 19 2.90 24.98 27.29
CA ALA A 19 3.65 26.21 27.03
C ALA A 19 5.16 25.96 26.80
N LEU A 20 5.71 24.82 27.22
CA LEU A 20 7.09 24.43 26.88
C LEU A 20 7.24 24.06 25.39
N LEU A 21 6.14 23.61 24.76
CA LEU A 21 6.03 23.29 23.34
C LEU A 21 5.50 24.47 22.51
N ASP A 22 5.13 25.58 23.15
CA ASP A 22 4.82 26.84 22.47
C ASP A 22 6.14 27.52 22.04
N PHE A 23 6.54 27.26 20.79
CA PHE A 23 7.77 27.81 20.21
C PHE A 23 7.77 29.34 20.08
N ALA A 24 6.62 30.02 20.23
CA ALA A 24 6.54 31.48 20.20
C ALA A 24 6.94 32.12 21.55
N ALA A 25 6.76 31.43 22.68
CA ALA A 25 7.17 31.91 23.99
C ALA A 25 8.65 31.59 24.26
N LYS A 26 9.44 32.49 24.87
CA LYS A 26 10.85 32.20 25.25
C LYS A 26 10.92 31.48 26.61
N PRO A 27 11.64 30.35 26.76
CA PRO A 27 11.77 29.69 28.05
C PRO A 27 12.53 30.58 29.03
N ARG A 28 12.00 30.72 30.24
CA ARG A 28 12.62 31.54 31.30
C ARG A 28 13.63 30.76 32.16
N SER A 29 13.68 29.43 32.06
CA SER A 29 14.54 28.56 32.86
C SER A 29 15.50 27.73 32.01
N ARG A 30 16.65 27.34 32.60
CA ARG A 30 17.63 26.44 31.95
C ARG A 30 17.03 25.08 31.61
N VAL A 31 16.18 24.55 32.49
CA VAL A 31 15.46 23.28 32.27
C VAL A 31 14.52 23.38 31.07
N GLY A 32 13.79 24.49 30.92
CA GLY A 32 12.91 24.72 29.77
C GLY A 32 13.68 24.77 28.45
N TRP A 33 14.88 25.36 28.44
CA TRP A 33 15.78 25.32 27.29
C TRP A 33 16.27 23.91 26.95
N LEU A 34 16.70 23.13 27.95
CA LEU A 34 17.13 21.75 27.74
C LEU A 34 16.02 20.88 27.14
N ILE A 35 14.79 21.00 27.67
CA ILE A 35 13.63 20.26 27.16
C ILE A 35 13.37 20.62 25.69
N ARG A 36 13.42 21.91 25.32
CA ARG A 36 13.22 22.31 23.93
C ARG A 36 14.27 21.76 22.99
N VAL A 37 15.55 21.87 23.35
CA VAL A 37 16.64 21.31 22.54
C VAL A 37 16.44 19.80 22.36
N ALA A 38 16.08 19.07 23.42
CA ALA A 38 15.80 17.64 23.35
C ALA A 38 14.61 17.32 22.42
N VAL A 39 13.50 18.05 22.55
CA VAL A 39 12.31 17.87 21.69
C VAL A 39 12.62 18.20 20.23
N THR A 40 13.32 19.29 19.96
CA THR A 40 13.72 19.67 18.59
C THR A 40 14.65 18.62 18.01
N ALA A 41 15.68 18.17 18.74
CA ALA A 41 16.58 17.12 18.28
C ALA A 41 15.83 15.82 17.97
N PHE A 42 14.92 15.40 18.86
CA PHE A 42 14.08 14.23 18.64
C PHE A 42 13.21 14.40 17.39
N ALA A 43 12.53 15.55 17.23
CA ALA A 43 11.71 15.84 16.06
C ALA A 43 12.53 15.83 14.76
N THR A 44 13.74 16.39 14.77
CA THR A 44 14.67 16.36 13.63
C THR A 44 15.07 14.93 13.29
N VAL A 45 15.37 14.07 14.27
CA VAL A 45 15.71 12.66 14.03
C VAL A 45 14.52 11.90 13.44
N VAL A 46 13.31 12.11 13.97
CA VAL A 46 12.09 11.49 13.44
C VAL A 46 11.83 11.95 12.00
N LEU A 47 11.93 13.25 11.74
CA LEU A 47 11.77 13.83 10.40
C LEU A 47 12.80 13.26 9.43
N TRP A 48 14.08 13.22 9.82
CA TRP A 48 15.16 12.68 9.00
C TRP A 48 14.92 11.20 8.68
N LYS A 49 14.55 10.38 9.67
CA LYS A 49 14.20 8.97 9.45
C LYS A 49 13.03 8.80 8.49
N ARG A 50 11.99 9.65 8.60
CA ARG A 50 10.82 9.62 7.71
C ARG A 50 11.17 10.02 6.29
N VAL A 51 11.90 11.13 6.12
CA VAL A 51 12.36 11.60 4.82
C VAL A 51 13.24 10.55 4.17
N ASN A 52 14.20 9.98 4.91
CA ASN A 52 15.08 8.94 4.38
C ASN A 52 14.29 7.68 3.98
N ALA A 53 13.32 7.24 4.78
CA ALA A 53 12.47 6.10 4.42
C ALA A 53 11.63 6.35 3.14
N MET A 54 11.29 7.61 2.84
CA MET A 54 10.57 7.98 1.62
C MET A 54 11.48 8.23 0.42
N ALA A 55 12.64 8.83 0.65
CA ALA A 55 13.57 9.24 -0.40
C ALA A 55 14.55 8.14 -0.80
N ALA A 56 15.05 7.33 0.14
CA ALA A 56 16.00 6.26 -0.15
C ALA A 56 15.48 5.29 -1.23
N PRO A 57 14.20 4.86 -1.23
CA PRO A 57 13.69 4.03 -2.32
C PRO A 57 13.70 4.73 -3.68
N LEU A 58 13.60 6.05 -3.75
CA LEU A 58 13.63 6.81 -5.01
C LEU A 58 15.07 7.04 -5.50
N LEU A 59 16.00 7.24 -4.56
CA LEU A 59 17.40 7.50 -4.86
C LEU A 59 18.18 6.21 -5.13
N ASP A 60 17.87 5.14 -4.41
CA ASP A 60 18.52 3.83 -4.51
C ASP A 60 17.72 2.83 -5.36
N ALA A 61 16.65 3.29 -6.03
CA ALA A 61 15.88 2.46 -6.97
C ALA A 61 16.81 1.93 -8.06
N LYS A 62 17.18 0.64 -7.95
CA LYS A 62 17.82 -0.05 -9.06
C LYS A 62 16.87 -0.05 -10.25
N PRO A 63 17.36 0.17 -11.48
CA PRO A 63 16.52 0.05 -12.65
C PRO A 63 15.88 -1.35 -12.68
N PRO A 64 14.62 -1.48 -13.09
CA PRO A 64 13.97 -2.77 -13.19
C PRO A 64 14.79 -3.67 -14.12
N ILE A 65 14.81 -4.97 -13.80
CA ILE A 65 15.47 -5.96 -14.66
C ILE A 65 14.86 -5.84 -16.06
N PRO A 66 15.67 -5.63 -17.11
CA PRO A 66 15.14 -5.48 -18.46
C PRO A 66 14.36 -6.73 -18.86
N ILE A 67 13.23 -6.52 -19.52
CA ILE A 67 12.44 -7.60 -20.10
C ILE A 67 13.27 -8.20 -21.23
N PRO A 68 13.45 -9.54 -21.27
CA PRO A 68 14.18 -10.19 -22.36
C PRO A 68 13.46 -9.95 -23.68
N SER A 69 14.21 -9.57 -24.71
CA SER A 69 13.71 -9.42 -26.08
C SER A 69 13.73 -10.73 -26.88
N GLU A 70 14.44 -11.75 -26.39
CA GLU A 70 14.53 -13.06 -27.03
C GLU A 70 13.32 -13.90 -26.61
N GLU A 71 12.40 -14.11 -27.55
CA GLU A 71 11.31 -15.06 -27.41
C GLU A 71 11.84 -16.46 -27.74
N ILE A 72 12.15 -17.23 -26.71
CA ILE A 72 12.41 -18.67 -26.83
C ILE A 72 11.05 -19.36 -26.64
N GLU A 73 10.74 -20.35 -27.48
CA GLU A 73 9.52 -21.17 -27.37
C GLU A 73 9.42 -21.77 -25.94
N ASP A 74 8.22 -21.73 -25.33
CA ASP A 74 7.95 -22.01 -23.90
C ASP A 74 8.61 -21.08 -22.86
N TYR A 75 9.50 -20.17 -23.25
CA TYR A 75 10.30 -19.34 -22.34
C TYR A 75 10.07 -17.83 -22.55
N ARG A 76 8.86 -17.36 -22.21
CA ARG A 76 8.52 -15.92 -22.23
C ARG A 76 8.80 -15.30 -20.87
N PHE A 77 9.20 -14.03 -20.87
CA PHE A 77 9.52 -13.27 -19.65
C PHE A 77 10.55 -13.95 -18.73
N ARG A 78 11.48 -14.76 -19.28
CA ARG A 78 12.46 -15.57 -18.52
C ARG A 78 11.86 -16.66 -17.61
N LEU A 79 10.61 -17.04 -17.84
CA LEU A 79 9.93 -18.05 -17.06
C LEU A 79 9.36 -19.15 -17.97
N PRO A 80 9.46 -20.44 -17.60
CA PRO A 80 8.73 -21.51 -18.27
C PRO A 80 7.23 -21.28 -18.18
N GLU A 81 6.45 -21.69 -19.19
CA GLU A 81 4.99 -21.54 -19.19
C GLU A 81 4.33 -22.10 -17.93
N ARG A 82 4.80 -23.25 -17.43
CA ARG A 82 4.31 -23.85 -16.18
C ARG A 82 4.34 -22.85 -15.02
N ILE A 83 5.45 -22.13 -14.86
CA ILE A 83 5.61 -21.15 -13.78
C ILE A 83 4.72 -19.92 -14.03
N ARG A 84 4.60 -19.48 -15.30
CA ARG A 84 3.71 -18.37 -15.65
C ARG A 84 2.24 -18.71 -15.34
N LYS A 85 1.80 -19.93 -15.63
CA LYS A 85 0.46 -20.44 -15.29
C LYS A 85 0.22 -20.53 -13.79
N GLU A 86 1.21 -20.99 -13.03
CA GLU A 86 1.15 -21.01 -11.55
C GLU A 86 0.94 -19.60 -11.00
N ILE A 87 1.75 -18.65 -11.46
CA ILE A 87 1.64 -17.25 -11.04
C ILE A 87 0.30 -16.63 -11.47
N PHE A 88 -0.16 -16.90 -12.70
CA PHE A 88 -1.46 -16.46 -13.16
C PHE A 88 -2.59 -16.98 -12.27
N LEU A 89 -2.55 -18.24 -11.87
CA LEU A 89 -3.57 -18.84 -11.01
C LEU A 89 -3.60 -18.18 -9.63
N GLU A 90 -2.44 -17.88 -9.04
CA GLU A 90 -2.34 -17.13 -7.78
C GLU A 90 -2.95 -15.72 -7.89
N ILE A 91 -2.60 -15.01 -8.96
CA ILE A 91 -3.12 -13.66 -9.23
C ILE A 91 -4.64 -13.70 -9.45
N ALA A 92 -5.14 -14.64 -10.24
CA ALA A 92 -6.55 -14.80 -10.54
C ALA A 92 -7.37 -15.12 -9.28
N GLY A 93 -6.85 -16.01 -8.41
CA GLY A 93 -7.46 -16.31 -7.12
C GLY A 93 -7.54 -15.10 -6.20
N ALA A 94 -6.46 -14.31 -6.12
CA ALA A 94 -6.43 -13.10 -5.32
C ALA A 94 -7.42 -12.04 -5.83
N GLU A 95 -7.57 -11.89 -7.16
CA GLU A 95 -8.48 -10.91 -7.76
C GLU A 95 -9.93 -11.15 -7.33
N GLN A 96 -10.42 -12.39 -7.44
CA GLN A 96 -11.78 -12.75 -7.05
C GLN A 96 -12.03 -12.50 -5.55
N ALA A 97 -11.07 -12.89 -4.69
CA ALA A 97 -11.15 -12.68 -3.25
C ALA A 97 -11.17 -11.18 -2.88
N GLU A 98 -10.31 -10.39 -3.52
CA GLU A 98 -10.21 -8.95 -3.27
C GLU A 98 -11.44 -8.18 -3.74
N ARG A 99 -12.07 -8.59 -4.84
CA ARG A 99 -13.36 -8.04 -5.25
C ARG A 99 -14.45 -8.30 -4.22
N ALA A 100 -14.57 -9.54 -3.76
CA ALA A 100 -15.56 -9.89 -2.73
C ALA A 100 -15.33 -9.07 -1.45
N ARG A 101 -14.08 -8.92 -1.02
CA ARG A 101 -13.70 -8.05 0.11
C ARG A 101 -14.10 -6.59 -0.14
N ALA A 102 -13.75 -6.02 -1.29
CA ALA A 102 -14.01 -4.61 -1.60
C ALA A 102 -15.52 -4.29 -1.64
N VAL A 103 -16.35 -5.23 -2.10
CA VAL A 103 -17.81 -5.12 -2.03
C VAL A 103 -18.29 -5.15 -0.57
N GLN A 104 -17.81 -6.10 0.23
CA GLN A 104 -18.22 -6.28 1.63
C GLN A 104 -17.81 -5.12 2.54
N GLN A 105 -16.57 -4.65 2.42
CA GLN A 105 -16.03 -3.60 3.29
C GLN A 105 -16.66 -2.24 3.05
N ASN A 106 -17.34 -2.05 1.91
CA ASN A 106 -18.09 -0.84 1.60
C ASN A 106 -17.25 0.43 1.82
N THR A 107 -15.96 0.37 1.45
CA THR A 107 -14.97 1.39 1.76
C THR A 107 -15.51 2.77 1.35
N TRP A 108 -15.38 3.76 2.24
CA TRP A 108 -15.87 5.13 2.03
C TRP A 108 -17.38 5.25 1.76
N HIS A 109 -18.19 4.49 2.52
CA HIS A 109 -19.66 4.47 2.38
C HIS A 109 -20.16 4.05 0.98
N GLY A 110 -19.33 3.34 0.23
CA GLY A 110 -19.74 2.76 -1.05
C GLY A 110 -19.57 3.67 -2.24
N HIS A 111 -18.75 4.71 -2.13
CA HIS A 111 -18.36 5.47 -3.31
C HIS A 111 -17.59 4.57 -4.29
N LEU A 112 -18.13 4.44 -5.51
CA LEU A 112 -17.68 3.53 -6.56
C LEU A 112 -16.17 3.59 -6.79
N TRP A 113 -15.66 4.79 -7.02
CA TRP A 113 -14.26 4.98 -7.38
C TRP A 113 -13.33 4.70 -6.21
N SER A 114 -13.80 4.95 -4.99
CA SER A 114 -13.01 4.70 -3.78
C SER A 114 -12.86 3.21 -3.49
N ARG A 115 -13.84 2.38 -3.90
CA ARG A 115 -13.72 0.92 -3.83
C ARG A 115 -12.74 0.37 -4.86
N GLU A 116 -12.75 0.91 -6.08
CA GLU A 116 -11.79 0.53 -7.11
C GLU A 116 -10.36 0.96 -6.74
N ASP A 117 -10.19 2.15 -6.18
CA ASP A 117 -8.89 2.63 -5.71
C ASP A 117 -8.34 1.76 -4.58
N ASP A 118 -9.19 1.36 -3.63
CA ASP A 118 -8.82 0.45 -2.54
C ASP A 118 -8.44 -0.94 -3.07
N ARG A 119 -9.27 -1.53 -3.94
CA ARG A 119 -8.96 -2.81 -4.61
C ARG A 119 -7.64 -2.73 -5.36
N GLY A 120 -7.44 -1.68 -6.16
CA GLY A 120 -6.21 -1.47 -6.93
C GLY A 120 -4.99 -1.24 -6.04
N HIS A 121 -5.15 -0.64 -4.86
CA HIS A 121 -4.08 -0.54 -3.87
C HIS A 121 -3.68 -1.92 -3.35
N VAL A 122 -4.65 -2.73 -2.93
CA VAL A 122 -4.37 -4.08 -2.39
C VAL A 122 -3.79 -5.01 -3.46
N GLU A 123 -4.31 -4.97 -4.68
CA GLU A 123 -3.77 -5.69 -5.84
C GLU A 123 -2.28 -5.36 -6.05
N ARG A 124 -1.93 -4.06 -6.10
CA ARG A 124 -0.52 -3.64 -6.24
C ARG A 124 0.37 -4.12 -5.10
N MET A 125 -0.15 -4.14 -3.87
CA MET A 125 0.60 -4.63 -2.71
C MET A 125 0.83 -6.13 -2.81
N HIS A 126 -0.18 -6.89 -3.21
CA HIS A 126 -0.08 -8.33 -3.42
C HIS A 126 0.88 -8.68 -4.56
N PHE A 127 0.79 -7.99 -5.70
CA PHE A 127 1.68 -8.23 -6.83
C PHE A 127 3.14 -7.94 -6.48
N ARG A 128 3.40 -6.94 -5.63
CA ARG A 128 4.76 -6.68 -5.13
C ARG A 128 5.29 -7.82 -4.26
N GLN A 129 4.43 -8.41 -3.43
CA GLN A 129 4.81 -9.56 -2.61
C GLN A 129 5.11 -10.79 -3.48
N LEU A 130 4.24 -11.10 -4.44
CA LEU A 130 4.46 -12.19 -5.40
C LEU A 130 5.71 -11.97 -6.25
N ALA A 131 5.90 -10.77 -6.80
CA ALA A 131 7.11 -10.40 -7.54
C ALA A 131 8.38 -10.63 -6.71
N ALA A 132 8.36 -10.31 -5.41
CA ALA A 132 9.48 -10.58 -4.51
C ALA A 132 9.70 -12.08 -4.26
N GLN A 133 8.62 -12.86 -4.07
CA GLN A 133 8.66 -14.31 -3.88
C GLN A 133 9.25 -15.02 -5.10
N TYR A 134 8.77 -14.68 -6.29
CA TYR A 134 9.22 -15.24 -7.56
C TYR A 134 10.50 -14.59 -8.10
N ARG A 135 11.04 -13.56 -7.43
CA ARG A 135 12.25 -12.81 -7.80
C ARG A 135 12.22 -12.24 -9.22
N ILE A 136 11.08 -11.69 -9.59
CA ILE A 136 10.81 -11.09 -10.91
C ILE A 136 10.34 -9.65 -10.75
N SER A 137 10.36 -8.90 -11.84
CA SER A 137 9.86 -7.52 -11.82
C SER A 137 8.34 -7.48 -11.74
N LEU A 138 7.81 -6.41 -11.14
CA LEU A 138 6.38 -6.14 -11.14
C LEU A 138 5.80 -6.05 -12.56
N THR A 139 6.59 -5.55 -13.52
CA THR A 139 6.20 -5.51 -14.94
C THR A 139 6.02 -6.91 -15.51
N GLN A 140 6.89 -7.87 -15.19
CA GLN A 140 6.71 -9.27 -15.59
C GLN A 140 5.40 -9.85 -15.02
N MET A 141 4.96 -9.43 -13.83
CA MET A 141 3.66 -9.86 -13.29
C MET A 141 2.49 -9.38 -14.13
N TYR A 142 2.47 -8.11 -14.50
CA TYR A 142 1.40 -7.60 -15.35
C TYR A 142 1.43 -8.21 -16.76
N LEU A 143 2.62 -8.51 -17.30
CA LEU A 143 2.75 -9.20 -18.58
C LEU A 143 2.25 -10.66 -18.52
N ILE A 144 2.49 -11.37 -17.43
CA ILE A 144 1.96 -12.73 -17.21
C ILE A 144 0.44 -12.72 -17.06
N LEU A 145 -0.09 -11.74 -16.30
CA LEU A 145 -1.54 -11.55 -16.19
C LEU A 145 -2.17 -11.31 -17.57
N ASP A 146 -1.60 -10.40 -18.35
CA ASP A 146 -2.06 -10.08 -19.71
C ASP A 146 -1.95 -11.30 -20.65
N GLU A 147 -0.85 -12.06 -20.58
CA GLU A 147 -0.71 -13.31 -21.33
C GLU A 147 -1.82 -14.31 -20.97
N GLY A 148 -2.06 -14.56 -19.68
CA GLY A 148 -3.08 -15.51 -19.27
C GLY A 148 -4.50 -15.09 -19.64
N ILE A 149 -4.81 -13.79 -19.64
CA ILE A 149 -6.09 -13.26 -20.14
C ILE A 149 -6.21 -13.50 -21.66
N ARG A 150 -5.16 -13.21 -22.44
CA ARG A 150 -5.17 -13.38 -23.90
C ARG A 150 -5.26 -14.83 -24.33
N GLU A 151 -4.49 -15.70 -23.66
CA GLU A 151 -4.45 -17.14 -23.91
C GLU A 151 -5.58 -17.91 -23.22
N LYS A 152 -6.46 -17.21 -22.48
CA LYS A 152 -7.61 -17.78 -21.75
C LYS A 152 -7.20 -18.92 -20.83
N TRP A 153 -6.12 -18.72 -20.06
CA TRP A 153 -5.72 -19.69 -19.05
C TRP A 153 -6.82 -19.83 -17.98
N PRO A 154 -7.05 -21.05 -17.48
CA PRO A 154 -8.08 -21.28 -16.47
C PRO A 154 -7.72 -20.56 -15.17
N GLY A 155 -8.72 -19.87 -14.61
CA GLY A 155 -8.68 -19.30 -13.27
C GLY A 155 -8.93 -20.35 -12.19
N PRO A 156 -9.09 -19.91 -10.92
CA PRO A 156 -9.34 -20.78 -9.77
C PRO A 156 -10.64 -21.59 -9.86
N ASP A 157 -11.63 -21.09 -10.61
CA ASP A 157 -12.92 -21.74 -10.89
C ASP A 157 -12.88 -22.63 -12.16
N GLY A 158 -11.73 -22.72 -12.83
CA GLY A 158 -11.55 -23.43 -14.09
C GLY A 158 -11.97 -22.62 -15.33
N GLU A 159 -12.59 -21.46 -15.14
CA GLU A 159 -13.00 -20.56 -16.23
C GLU A 159 -11.92 -19.49 -16.47
N PRO A 160 -11.74 -19.01 -17.71
CA PRO A 160 -10.78 -17.94 -17.98
C PRO A 160 -11.23 -16.63 -17.35
N LEU A 161 -10.26 -15.85 -16.84
CA LEU A 161 -10.56 -14.50 -16.36
C LEU A 161 -11.19 -13.65 -17.49
N PRO A 162 -12.24 -12.88 -17.20
CA PRO A 162 -12.85 -12.01 -18.19
C PRO A 162 -11.86 -10.90 -18.58
N ALA A 163 -11.68 -10.69 -19.89
CA ALA A 163 -10.83 -9.61 -20.40
C ALA A 163 -11.35 -8.21 -20.01
N THR A 164 -12.64 -8.10 -19.70
CA THR A 164 -13.26 -6.89 -19.19
C THR A 164 -13.67 -7.09 -17.75
N THR A 165 -13.09 -6.30 -16.86
CA THR A 165 -13.44 -6.21 -15.45
C THR A 165 -14.69 -5.32 -15.31
N PRO A 166 -15.88 -5.86 -14.99
CA PRO A 166 -17.03 -5.01 -14.69
C PRO A 166 -16.71 -4.14 -13.47
N PRO A 167 -17.07 -2.84 -13.48
CA PRO A 167 -16.81 -1.97 -12.34
C PRO A 167 -17.49 -2.53 -11.09
N LEU A 168 -16.89 -2.33 -9.91
CA LEU A 168 -17.44 -2.67 -8.60
C LEU A 168 -18.70 -1.84 -8.28
N ASN A 169 -19.76 -2.06 -9.05
CA ASN A 169 -21.03 -1.36 -8.97
C ASN A 169 -21.90 -1.98 -7.87
N PRO A 170 -22.44 -1.22 -6.88
CA PRO A 170 -23.24 -1.80 -5.81
C PRO A 170 -24.60 -2.30 -6.31
N ARG A 171 -25.00 -1.98 -7.55
CA ARG A 171 -26.29 -2.38 -8.12
C ARG A 171 -26.25 -3.75 -8.82
N GLN A 172 -25.08 -4.34 -8.98
CA GLN A 172 -24.94 -5.70 -9.50
C GLN A 172 -24.49 -6.61 -8.35
N THR A 173 -25.40 -7.44 -7.89
CA THR A 173 -25.07 -8.57 -7.01
C THR A 173 -24.38 -9.64 -7.84
N TRP A 174 -23.19 -10.05 -7.41
CA TRP A 174 -22.51 -11.25 -7.90
C TRP A 174 -23.13 -12.50 -7.28
#